data_AF-A0A6I6L813-F1
#
_entry.id   AF-A0A6I6L813-F1
#
_cell.length_a   1.000
_cell.length_b   1.000
_cell.length_c   1.000
_cell.angle_alpha   90.00
_cell.angle_beta   90.00
_cell.angle_gamma   90.00
#
_symmetry.space_group_name_H-M   'P 1'
#
loop_
_entity.id
_entity.type
_entity.pdbx_description
1 polymer ?
#
loop_
_entity_poly.entity_id
_entity_poly.type
_entity_poly.pdbx_seq_one_letter_code
_entity_poly.pdbx_strand_id
1 'polypeptide(L)'
;MTVDDKSMSGSLVVPTLRQNISFLNIDFNTSSRQDILTALCELSASRSHSYIVTPNVDHIVMLDGLPDIEIRRRFADAYHRAVIRLCDSRILSALARLRGINLPVFPGSDLTAHLVSECFDERVKVAIVGGTVTSLMKLRGLFPLPNFVQFVPPMDVLNNPNAIAEITDFLSAAQADFVLMAIGAPQSEIIADICQRDGRFGGVSLCIGASIEFLTGEKQRAPIWVQRVSLEWAYRLLTEPRRLWRRYLIRGPRILKIFIQGGVR
;
A
#
# COMPACT_ATOMS: atom_id res chain seq x y z
N MET A 1 -7.44 2.36 45.41
CA MET A 1 -7.42 1.31 44.37
C MET A 1 -7.45 1.99 43.02
N THR A 2 -6.27 2.37 42.54
CA THR A 2 -6.05 2.92 41.20
C THR A 2 -5.76 1.74 40.28
N VAL A 3 -6.64 1.49 39.33
CA VAL A 3 -6.43 0.50 38.27
C VAL A 3 -5.63 1.21 37.19
N ASP A 4 -4.35 0.84 37.08
CA ASP A 4 -3.47 1.27 36.00
C ASP A 4 -3.92 0.63 34.68
N ASP A 5 -4.37 1.48 33.76
CA ASP A 5 -4.74 1.15 32.40
C ASP A 5 -3.47 1.08 31.52
N LYS A 6 -2.77 -0.07 31.56
CA LYS A 6 -1.72 -0.39 30.60
C LYS A 6 -2.37 -0.86 29.28
N SER A 7 -2.73 0.09 28.44
CA SER A 7 -3.03 -0.17 27.03
C SER A 7 -1.75 -0.65 26.32
N MET A 8 -1.72 -1.94 26.02
CA MET A 8 -0.69 -2.62 25.24
C MET A 8 -0.72 -2.13 23.79
N SER A 9 0.06 -1.08 23.47
CA SER A 9 0.52 -0.83 22.10
C SER A 9 1.75 -1.70 21.82
N GLY A 10 1.57 -3.02 21.75
CA GLY A 10 2.61 -3.93 21.30
C GLY A 10 2.75 -3.80 19.79
N SER A 11 3.65 -2.95 19.30
CA SER A 11 4.06 -3.03 17.89
C SER A 11 4.64 -4.42 17.66
N LEU A 12 4.12 -5.15 16.67
CA LEU A 12 4.74 -6.39 16.20
C LEU A 12 6.12 -6.02 15.67
N VAL A 13 7.15 -6.20 16.49
CA VAL A 13 8.54 -6.03 16.07
C VAL A 13 8.90 -7.23 15.21
N VAL A 14 8.87 -7.06 13.90
CA VAL A 14 9.40 -8.05 12.97
C VAL A 14 10.94 -7.98 13.06
N PRO A 15 11.63 -9.00 13.62
CA PRO A 15 13.04 -8.87 14.06
C PRO A 15 14.04 -8.49 12.96
N THR A 16 13.67 -8.78 11.71
CA THR A 16 14.41 -8.52 10.46
C THR A 16 14.30 -7.08 9.96
N LEU A 17 13.36 -6.27 10.46
CA LEU A 17 13.17 -4.88 10.05
C LEU A 17 13.85 -3.93 11.06
N ARG A 18 15.04 -3.45 10.72
CA ARG A 18 15.85 -2.62 11.64
C ARG A 18 16.20 -1.23 11.14
N GLN A 19 15.72 -0.83 9.96
CA GLN A 19 16.11 0.45 9.36
C GLN A 19 14.89 1.22 8.89
N ASN A 20 14.60 2.32 9.59
CA ASN A 20 13.64 3.32 9.14
C ASN A 20 14.34 4.66 8.99
N ILE A 21 13.92 5.44 7.98
CA ILE A 21 14.35 6.81 7.76
C ILE A 21 13.11 7.69 7.66
N SER A 22 13.08 8.76 8.45
CA SER A 22 12.00 9.76 8.40
C SER A 22 12.21 10.72 7.24
N PHE A 23 11.19 10.87 6.39
CA PHE A 23 11.17 11.87 5.32
C PHE A 23 9.73 12.38 5.11
N LEU A 24 9.53 13.70 5.13
CA LEU A 24 8.21 14.33 5.00
C LEU A 24 7.15 13.75 5.96
N ASN A 25 7.53 13.56 7.23
CA ASN A 25 6.70 13.00 8.31
C ASN A 25 6.23 11.55 8.08
N ILE A 26 6.96 10.78 7.28
CA ILE A 26 6.75 9.33 7.11
C ILE A 26 8.06 8.60 7.41
N ASP A 27 7.98 7.56 8.25
CA ASP A 27 9.09 6.66 8.53
C ASP A 27 9.14 5.55 7.50
N PHE A 28 9.96 5.71 6.48
CA PHE A 28 10.14 4.73 5.42
C PHE A 28 11.07 3.62 5.88
N ASN A 29 10.67 2.37 5.67
CA ASN A 29 11.57 1.24 5.88
C ASN A 29 12.59 1.17 4.73
N THR A 30 13.86 0.98 5.08
CA THR A 30 14.98 0.94 4.13
C THR A 30 15.73 -0.40 4.14
N SER A 31 15.15 -1.44 4.74
CA SER A 31 15.69 -2.79 4.69
C SER A 31 15.79 -3.31 3.25
N SER A 32 16.61 -4.34 3.04
CA SER A 32 16.80 -4.92 1.71
C SER A 32 15.51 -5.55 1.18
N ARG A 33 15.40 -5.71 -0.14
CA ARG A 33 14.28 -6.43 -0.78
C ARG A 33 14.06 -7.80 -0.13
N GLN A 34 15.13 -8.53 0.14
CA GLN A 34 15.06 -9.87 0.73
C GLN A 34 14.50 -9.82 2.15
N ASP A 35 14.95 -8.87 2.97
CA ASP A 35 14.46 -8.71 4.34
C ASP A 35 12.97 -8.33 4.36
N ILE A 36 12.53 -7.47 3.43
CA ILE A 36 11.11 -7.12 3.27
C ILE A 36 10.27 -8.35 2.92
N LEU A 37 10.71 -9.16 1.94
CA LEU A 37 9.97 -10.36 1.55
C LEU A 37 9.91 -11.38 2.69
N THR A 38 11.03 -11.61 3.39
CA THR A 38 11.07 -12.48 4.57
C THR A 38 10.12 -11.98 5.65
N ALA A 39 10.16 -10.69 5.98
CA ALA A 39 9.26 -10.08 6.97
C ALA A 39 7.78 -10.24 6.59
N LEU A 40 7.43 -10.12 5.31
CA LEU A 40 6.07 -10.30 4.84
C LEU A 40 5.59 -11.75 4.95
N CYS A 41 6.45 -12.73 4.67
CA CYS A 41 6.14 -14.15 4.88
C CYS A 41 5.97 -14.49 6.38
N GLU A 42 6.74 -13.85 7.26
CA GLU A 42 6.56 -14.01 8.72
C GLU A 42 5.21 -13.41 9.18
N LEU A 43 4.89 -12.20 8.70
CA LEU A 43 3.63 -11.53 8.99
C LEU A 43 2.42 -12.27 8.43
N SER A 44 2.54 -12.90 7.25
CA SER A 44 1.45 -13.65 6.64
C SER A 44 1.04 -14.88 7.46
N ALA A 45 1.98 -15.47 8.22
CA ALA A 45 1.71 -16.59 9.12
C ALA A 45 1.18 -16.15 10.51
N SER A 46 1.09 -14.84 10.78
CA SER A 46 0.64 -14.31 12.07
C SER A 46 -0.87 -14.50 12.26
N ARG A 47 -1.27 -14.78 13.51
CA ARG A 47 -2.68 -14.77 13.92
C ARG A 47 -3.28 -13.37 14.06
N SER A 48 -2.45 -12.34 14.14
CA SER A 48 -2.88 -10.94 14.21
C SER A 48 -2.69 -10.28 12.85
N HIS A 49 -3.74 -9.63 12.36
CA HIS A 49 -3.67 -8.91 11.09
C HIS A 49 -2.67 -7.76 11.14
N SER A 50 -1.89 -7.62 10.08
CA SER A 50 -0.99 -6.50 9.86
C SER A 50 -1.13 -5.97 8.44
N TYR A 51 -0.64 -4.77 8.18
CA TYR A 51 -0.67 -4.24 6.82
C TYR A 51 0.48 -3.30 6.54
N ILE A 52 0.82 -3.22 5.26
CA ILE A 52 1.87 -2.37 4.74
C ILE A 52 1.30 -1.38 3.72
N VAL A 53 2.00 -0.25 3.59
CA VAL A 53 1.64 0.82 2.67
C VAL A 53 2.81 1.21 1.80
N THR A 54 2.53 1.66 0.58
CA THR A 54 3.56 2.03 -0.40
C THR A 54 3.36 3.49 -0.84
N PRO A 55 3.62 4.49 0.03
CA PRO A 55 3.45 5.89 -0.29
C PRO A 55 4.21 6.32 -1.54
N ASN A 56 3.46 6.94 -2.46
CA ASN A 56 3.98 7.75 -3.54
C ASN A 56 3.67 9.24 -3.29
N VAL A 57 4.10 10.13 -4.20
CA VAL A 57 3.89 11.59 -4.08
C VAL A 57 2.43 11.97 -3.77
N ASP A 58 1.47 11.30 -4.40
CA ASP A 58 0.06 11.61 -4.21
C ASP A 58 -0.40 11.32 -2.78
N HIS A 59 0.15 10.28 -2.14
CA HIS A 59 -0.17 9.93 -0.77
C HIS A 59 0.37 10.98 0.20
N ILE A 60 1.58 11.50 -0.03
CA ILE A 60 2.14 12.61 0.75
C ILE A 60 1.23 13.84 0.66
N VAL A 61 0.78 14.18 -0.55
CA VAL A 61 -0.12 15.32 -0.76
C VAL A 61 -1.48 15.09 -0.10
N MET A 62 -1.99 13.85 -0.10
CA MET A 62 -3.23 13.51 0.59
C MET A 62 -3.11 13.62 2.12
N LEU A 63 -2.01 13.14 2.70
CA LEU A 63 -1.72 13.26 4.14
C LEU A 63 -1.57 14.73 4.58
N ASP A 64 -1.00 15.57 3.72
CA ASP A 64 -0.81 17.00 3.99
C ASP A 64 -2.08 17.85 3.80
N GLY A 65 -3.00 17.45 2.93
CA GLY A 65 -4.03 18.39 2.47
C GLY A 65 -5.27 17.80 1.81
N LEU A 66 -5.70 16.58 2.19
CA LEU A 66 -7.06 16.13 1.86
C LEU A 66 -8.11 17.11 2.41
N PRO A 67 -9.09 17.56 1.59
CA PRO A 67 -10.12 18.51 2.04
C PRO A 67 -11.05 17.95 3.11
N ASP A 68 -11.39 16.66 3.01
CA ASP A 68 -12.18 15.96 4.01
C ASP A 68 -11.30 15.66 5.23
N ILE A 69 -11.58 16.36 6.33
CA ILE A 69 -10.79 16.31 7.56
C ILE A 69 -10.85 14.91 8.20
N GLU A 70 -12.01 14.26 8.15
CA GLU A 70 -12.19 12.96 8.78
C GLU A 70 -11.50 11.86 7.97
N ILE A 71 -11.64 11.86 6.64
CA ILE A 71 -10.89 10.94 5.77
C ILE A 71 -9.39 11.19 5.93
N ARG A 72 -8.96 12.46 5.99
CA ARG A 72 -7.54 12.80 6.21
C ARG A 72 -7.01 12.23 7.52
N ARG A 73 -7.75 12.40 8.62
CA ARG A 73 -7.39 11.87 9.93
C ARG A 73 -7.29 10.36 9.92
N ARG A 74 -8.31 9.67 9.39
CA ARG A 74 -8.31 8.21 9.23
C ARG A 74 -7.15 7.71 8.37
N PHE A 75 -6.81 8.43 7.31
CA PHE A 75 -5.69 8.10 6.44
C PHE A 75 -4.34 8.28 7.16
N ALA A 76 -4.16 9.36 7.92
CA ALA A 76 -2.97 9.58 8.73
C ALA A 76 -2.82 8.51 9.83
N ASP A 77 -3.91 8.15 10.49
CA ASP A 77 -3.95 7.09 11.49
C ASP A 77 -3.57 5.73 10.87
N ALA A 78 -4.12 5.41 9.69
CA ALA A 78 -3.75 4.22 8.94
C ALA A 78 -2.26 4.22 8.57
N TYR A 79 -1.72 5.38 8.17
CA TYR A 79 -0.30 5.53 7.95
C TYR A 79 0.51 5.35 9.22
N HIS A 80 0.05 5.77 10.39
CA HIS A 80 0.77 5.64 11.66
C HIS A 80 0.80 4.20 12.20
N ARG A 81 -0.22 3.39 11.91
CA ARG A 81 -0.31 2.00 12.36
C ARG A 81 0.25 0.96 11.37
N ALA A 82 0.51 1.34 10.13
CA ALA A 82 1.14 0.45 9.15
C ALA A 82 2.48 -0.11 9.68
N VAL A 83 2.69 -1.43 9.55
CA VAL A 83 3.91 -2.07 10.07
C VAL A 83 5.12 -1.81 9.17
N ILE A 84 4.92 -1.63 7.85
CA ILE A 84 5.95 -1.25 6.89
C ILE A 84 5.43 -0.14 5.98
N ARG A 85 6.25 0.88 5.72
CA ARG A 85 6.03 1.93 4.73
C ARG A 85 7.17 1.89 3.72
N LEU A 86 6.88 1.54 2.46
CA LEU A 86 7.89 1.47 1.39
C LEU A 86 7.75 2.64 0.43
N CYS A 87 8.88 3.21 0.00
CA CYS A 87 8.85 4.32 -0.95
C CYS A 87 8.50 3.82 -2.36
N ASP A 88 7.35 4.24 -2.88
CA ASP A 88 6.86 3.95 -4.23
C ASP A 88 7.04 5.15 -5.17
N SER A 89 8.08 5.96 -4.96
CA SER A 89 8.30 7.12 -5.81
C SER A 89 9.75 7.49 -5.98
N ARG A 90 10.21 7.42 -7.23
CA ARG A 90 11.49 7.97 -7.65
C ARG A 90 11.58 9.49 -7.45
N ILE A 91 10.45 10.21 -7.50
CA ILE A 91 10.41 11.64 -7.18
C ILE A 91 10.68 11.86 -5.69
N LEU A 92 10.04 11.10 -4.80
CA LEU A 92 10.33 11.20 -3.36
C LEU A 92 11.79 10.84 -3.06
N SER A 93 12.32 9.79 -3.70
CA SER A 93 13.73 9.43 -3.59
C SER A 93 14.66 10.55 -4.06
N ALA A 94 14.36 11.21 -5.18
CA ALA A 94 15.13 12.34 -5.67
C ALA A 94 15.09 13.55 -4.71
N LEU A 95 13.90 13.90 -4.19
CA LEU A 95 13.74 14.96 -3.20
C LEU A 95 14.46 14.64 -1.88
N ALA A 96 14.40 13.40 -1.41
CA ALA A 96 15.16 12.94 -0.25
C ALA A 96 16.67 13.09 -0.47
N ARG A 97 17.15 12.78 -1.68
CA ARG A 97 18.57 12.90 -2.04
C ARG A 97 19.06 14.35 -2.01
N LEU A 98 18.20 15.34 -2.32
CA LEU A 98 18.51 16.76 -2.14
C LEU A 98 18.72 17.16 -0.66
N ARG A 99 18.26 16.34 0.29
CA ARG A 99 18.52 16.49 1.73
C ARG A 99 19.63 15.58 2.25
N GLY A 100 20.41 14.97 1.36
CA GLY A 100 21.43 13.99 1.75
C GLY A 100 20.87 12.66 2.25
N ILE A 101 19.57 12.41 2.06
CA ILE A 101 18.91 11.17 2.50
C ILE A 101 18.92 10.15 1.36
N ASN A 102 19.46 8.96 1.62
CA ASN A 102 19.35 7.84 0.71
C ASN A 102 18.03 7.07 0.95
N LEU A 103 16.99 7.42 0.19
CA LEU A 103 15.69 6.75 0.26
C LEU A 103 15.55 5.72 -0.89
N PRO A 104 15.69 4.41 -0.61
CA PRO A 104 15.52 3.37 -1.63
C PRO A 104 14.06 3.32 -2.12
N VAL A 105 13.90 3.05 -3.42
CA VAL A 105 12.57 2.92 -4.05
C VAL A 105 12.25 1.45 -4.20
N PHE A 106 11.12 1.03 -3.62
CA PHE A 106 10.57 -0.30 -3.80
C PHE A 106 9.08 -0.19 -4.12
N PRO A 107 8.72 -0.12 -5.41
CA PRO A 107 7.34 0.08 -5.85
C PRO A 107 6.41 -1.04 -5.37
N GLY A 108 5.17 -0.69 -4.99
CA GLY A 108 4.18 -1.70 -4.58
C GLY A 108 3.90 -2.72 -5.66
N SER A 109 3.98 -2.32 -6.94
CA SER A 109 3.82 -3.22 -8.07
C SER A 109 5.02 -4.15 -8.30
N ASP A 110 6.24 -3.74 -7.93
CA ASP A 110 7.41 -4.62 -7.94
C ASP A 110 7.34 -5.60 -6.77
N LEU A 111 6.98 -5.11 -5.59
CA LEU A 111 6.78 -5.96 -4.41
C LEU A 111 5.74 -7.05 -4.68
N THR A 112 4.59 -6.68 -5.24
CA THR A 112 3.52 -7.64 -5.58
C THR A 112 4.02 -8.67 -6.59
N ALA A 113 4.78 -8.24 -7.60
CA ALA A 113 5.38 -9.16 -8.58
C ALA A 113 6.32 -10.17 -7.91
N HIS A 114 7.24 -9.70 -7.07
CA HIS A 114 8.17 -10.55 -6.34
C HIS A 114 7.46 -11.54 -5.42
N LEU A 115 6.43 -11.12 -4.68
CA LEU A 115 5.66 -12.02 -3.82
C LEU A 115 5.00 -13.14 -4.63
N VAL A 116 4.33 -12.78 -5.72
CA VAL A 116 3.62 -13.75 -6.56
C VAL A 116 4.60 -14.72 -7.22
N SER A 117 5.79 -14.27 -7.62
CA SER A 117 6.78 -15.13 -8.31
C SER A 117 7.71 -15.92 -7.39
N GLU A 118 8.01 -15.40 -6.19
CA GLU A 118 9.05 -15.95 -5.30
C GLU A 118 8.51 -16.51 -3.99
N CYS A 119 7.34 -16.04 -3.52
CA CYS A 119 6.83 -16.38 -2.19
C CYS A 119 5.52 -17.18 -2.22
N PHE A 120 4.71 -17.00 -3.26
CA PHE A 120 3.41 -17.64 -3.33
C PHE A 120 3.51 -19.03 -3.95
N ASP A 121 3.16 -20.04 -3.16
CA ASP A 121 3.03 -21.42 -3.59
C ASP A 121 1.57 -21.90 -3.47
N GLU A 122 1.32 -23.17 -3.74
CA GLU A 122 0.00 -23.81 -3.67
C GLU A 122 -0.67 -23.80 -2.29
N ARG A 123 0.10 -23.59 -1.21
CA ARG A 123 -0.41 -23.55 0.17
C ARG A 123 -0.84 -22.15 0.58
N VAL A 124 -0.28 -21.13 -0.06
CA VAL A 124 -0.61 -19.74 0.23
C VAL A 124 -2.06 -19.45 -0.21
N LYS A 125 -2.80 -18.78 0.67
CA LYS A 125 -4.13 -18.24 0.38
C LYS A 125 -4.03 -16.74 0.18
N VAL A 126 -4.52 -16.27 -0.96
CA VAL A 126 -4.50 -14.84 -1.29
C VAL A 126 -5.91 -14.33 -1.50
N ALA A 127 -6.31 -13.35 -0.68
CA ALA A 127 -7.54 -12.62 -0.90
C ALA A 127 -7.27 -11.32 -1.67
N ILE A 128 -8.14 -10.99 -2.62
CA ILE A 128 -8.09 -9.74 -3.37
C ILE A 128 -9.36 -8.94 -3.07
N VAL A 129 -9.19 -7.69 -2.66
CA VAL A 129 -10.30 -6.74 -2.48
C VAL A 129 -10.21 -5.67 -3.56
N GLY A 130 -11.19 -5.65 -4.46
CA GLY A 130 -11.20 -4.77 -5.64
C GLY A 130 -10.63 -5.42 -6.90
N GLY A 131 -10.25 -4.60 -7.88
CA GLY A 131 -9.91 -5.04 -9.23
C GLY A 131 -11.13 -5.49 -10.04
N THR A 132 -10.91 -6.20 -11.14
CA THR A 132 -11.98 -6.78 -11.97
C THR A 132 -11.90 -8.30 -11.98
N VAL A 133 -13.03 -8.96 -12.27
CA VAL A 133 -13.08 -10.42 -12.45
C VAL A 133 -12.16 -10.85 -13.62
N THR A 134 -12.10 -10.05 -14.68
CA THR A 134 -11.20 -10.27 -15.82
C THR A 134 -9.73 -10.25 -15.38
N SER A 135 -9.35 -9.29 -14.54
CA SER A 135 -7.99 -9.20 -13.99
C SER A 135 -7.65 -10.45 -13.17
N LEU A 136 -8.58 -10.96 -12.35
CA LEU A 136 -8.37 -12.21 -11.60
C LEU A 136 -8.18 -13.42 -12.51
N MET A 137 -9.00 -13.56 -13.56
CA MET A 137 -8.88 -14.67 -14.51
C MET A 137 -7.51 -14.69 -15.18
N LYS A 138 -7.03 -13.52 -15.63
CA LYS A 138 -5.68 -13.39 -16.19
C LYS A 138 -4.60 -13.68 -15.15
N LEU A 139 -4.77 -13.20 -13.92
CA LEU A 139 -3.81 -13.42 -12.84
C LEU A 139 -3.66 -14.92 -12.57
N ARG A 140 -4.75 -15.66 -12.47
CA ARG A 140 -4.75 -17.13 -12.32
C ARG A 140 -4.14 -17.85 -13.53
N GLY A 141 -4.29 -17.31 -14.73
CA GLY A 141 -3.67 -17.87 -15.94
C GLY A 141 -2.15 -17.69 -15.96
N LEU A 142 -1.65 -16.55 -15.49
CA LEU A 142 -0.22 -16.22 -15.44
C LEU A 142 0.48 -16.84 -14.21
N PHE A 143 -0.25 -16.94 -13.10
CA PHE A 143 0.21 -17.41 -11.81
C PHE A 143 -0.81 -18.43 -11.28
N PRO A 144 -0.72 -19.70 -11.70
CA PRO A 144 -1.71 -20.73 -11.37
C PRO A 144 -1.68 -21.13 -9.90
N LEU A 145 -0.57 -20.86 -9.22
CA LEU A 145 -0.43 -20.85 -7.77
C LEU A 145 -0.27 -19.39 -7.38
N PRO A 146 -0.82 -18.88 -6.26
CA PRO A 146 -1.52 -19.50 -5.12
C PRO A 146 -3.05 -19.61 -5.24
N ASN A 147 -3.74 -20.05 -4.17
CA ASN A 147 -5.21 -20.04 -4.10
C ASN A 147 -5.75 -18.61 -3.95
N PHE A 148 -6.16 -18.01 -5.06
CA PHE A 148 -6.79 -16.69 -5.08
C PHE A 148 -8.29 -16.75 -4.79
N VAL A 149 -8.77 -15.88 -3.91
CA VAL A 149 -10.19 -15.52 -3.77
C VAL A 149 -10.35 -14.01 -3.95
N GLN A 150 -11.50 -13.56 -4.44
CA GLN A 150 -11.72 -12.14 -4.71
C GLN A 150 -13.09 -11.68 -4.22
N PHE A 151 -13.12 -10.46 -3.69
CA PHE A 151 -14.32 -9.69 -3.44
C PHE A 151 -14.20 -8.33 -4.14
N VAL A 152 -15.21 -7.96 -4.92
CA VAL A 152 -15.26 -6.66 -5.62
C VAL A 152 -16.32 -5.80 -4.93
N PRO A 153 -15.94 -4.88 -4.03
CA PRO A 153 -16.90 -4.03 -3.35
C PRO A 153 -17.52 -3.00 -4.31
N PRO A 154 -18.66 -2.40 -3.95
CA PRO A 154 -19.20 -1.26 -4.69
C PRO A 154 -18.22 -0.07 -4.67
N MET A 155 -18.46 0.88 -5.56
CA MET A 155 -17.75 2.16 -5.54
C MET A 155 -18.03 2.92 -4.23
N ASP A 156 -17.09 3.79 -3.85
CA ASP A 156 -17.19 4.66 -2.67
C ASP A 156 -17.35 3.91 -1.33
N VAL A 157 -16.44 2.95 -1.10
CA VAL A 157 -16.45 2.05 0.06
C VAL A 157 -16.46 2.82 1.38
N LEU A 158 -15.71 3.92 1.49
CA LEU A 158 -15.56 4.65 2.75
C LEU A 158 -16.86 5.29 3.25
N ASN A 159 -17.80 5.58 2.36
CA ASN A 159 -19.10 6.14 2.67
C ASN A 159 -20.21 5.08 2.74
N ASN A 160 -19.86 3.80 2.59
CA ASN A 160 -20.80 2.69 2.60
C ASN A 160 -20.45 1.69 3.72
N PRO A 161 -21.06 1.82 4.92
CA PRO A 161 -20.81 0.91 6.04
C PRO A 161 -21.06 -0.56 5.72
N ASN A 162 -22.05 -0.86 4.87
CA ASN A 162 -22.33 -2.24 4.45
C ASN A 162 -21.18 -2.80 3.62
N ALA A 163 -20.62 -2.01 2.69
CA ALA A 163 -19.46 -2.42 1.91
C ALA A 163 -18.23 -2.69 2.80
N ILE A 164 -18.03 -1.89 3.85
CA ILE A 164 -16.95 -2.13 4.84
C ILE A 164 -17.18 -3.46 5.57
N ALA A 165 -18.41 -3.69 6.06
CA ALA A 165 -18.77 -4.93 6.75
C ALA A 165 -18.56 -6.15 5.85
N GLU A 166 -19.05 -6.10 4.60
CA GLU A 166 -18.89 -7.17 3.61
C GLU A 166 -17.41 -7.47 3.33
N ILE A 167 -16.55 -6.45 3.22
CA ILE A 167 -15.10 -6.67 3.08
C ILE A 167 -14.55 -7.41 4.30
N THR A 168 -14.87 -6.95 5.51
CA THR A 168 -14.34 -7.58 6.73
C THR A 168 -14.85 -9.01 6.92
N ASP A 169 -16.11 -9.29 6.57
CA ASP A 169 -16.72 -10.62 6.63
C ASP A 169 -16.09 -11.55 5.59
N PHE A 170 -15.89 -11.07 4.36
CA PHE A 170 -15.18 -11.81 3.33
C PHE A 170 -13.77 -12.19 3.75
N LEU A 171 -12.99 -11.24 4.30
CA LEU A 171 -11.61 -11.50 4.73
C LEU A 171 -11.56 -12.45 5.94
N SER A 172 -12.49 -12.31 6.88
CA SER A 172 -12.63 -13.22 8.01
C SER A 172 -12.99 -14.64 7.57
N ALA A 173 -13.87 -14.80 6.58
CA ALA A 173 -14.20 -16.11 6.02
C ALA A 173 -13.04 -16.71 5.20
N ALA A 174 -12.32 -15.88 4.45
CA ALA A 174 -11.22 -16.33 3.59
C ALA A 174 -10.01 -16.86 4.37
N GLN A 175 -9.72 -16.30 5.55
CA GLN A 175 -8.53 -16.62 6.36
C GLN A 175 -7.27 -16.65 5.47
N ALA A 176 -7.07 -15.57 4.71
CA ALA A 176 -5.97 -15.46 3.75
C ALA A 176 -4.67 -15.06 4.45
N ASP A 177 -3.55 -15.64 3.98
CA ASP A 177 -2.21 -15.29 4.45
C ASP A 177 -1.82 -13.90 3.93
N PHE A 178 -2.20 -13.59 2.69
CA PHE A 178 -1.99 -12.30 2.04
C PHE A 178 -3.31 -11.70 1.56
N VAL A 179 -3.48 -10.40 1.79
CA VAL A 179 -4.61 -9.62 1.26
C VAL A 179 -4.09 -8.52 0.34
N LEU A 180 -4.57 -8.51 -0.90
CA LEU A 180 -4.22 -7.51 -1.90
C LEU A 180 -5.34 -6.46 -2.01
N MET A 181 -5.13 -5.28 -1.42
CA MET A 181 -6.10 -4.18 -1.42
C MET A 181 -5.97 -3.31 -2.69
N ALA A 182 -6.81 -3.59 -3.68
CA ALA A 182 -6.84 -2.97 -5.01
C ALA A 182 -8.03 -1.99 -5.21
N ILE A 183 -8.44 -1.30 -4.15
CA ILE A 183 -9.52 -0.29 -4.17
C ILE A 183 -9.01 1.17 -4.20
N GLY A 184 -7.69 1.35 -4.19
CA GLY A 184 -7.00 2.63 -4.33
C GLY A 184 -6.96 3.46 -3.04
N ALA A 185 -6.02 4.40 -2.99
CA ALA A 185 -5.87 5.32 -1.87
C ALA A 185 -6.92 6.45 -1.91
N PRO A 186 -7.41 6.92 -0.75
CA PRO A 186 -7.03 6.50 0.61
C PRO A 186 -7.77 5.25 1.14
N GLN A 187 -8.66 4.64 0.33
CA GLN A 187 -9.54 3.58 0.79
C GLN A 187 -8.78 2.32 1.21
N SER A 188 -7.81 1.86 0.40
CA SER A 188 -7.03 0.65 0.69
C SER A 188 -6.40 0.71 2.09
N GLU A 189 -5.75 1.82 2.43
CA GLU A 189 -5.05 2.01 3.70
C GLU A 189 -6.03 2.10 4.88
N ILE A 190 -7.12 2.85 4.73
CA ILE A 190 -8.13 3.02 5.78
C ILE A 190 -8.87 1.70 6.04
N ILE A 191 -9.17 0.91 5.00
CA ILE A 191 -9.83 -0.39 5.15
C ILE A 191 -8.87 -1.41 5.77
N ALA A 192 -7.59 -1.41 5.40
CA ALA A 192 -6.60 -2.26 6.05
C ALA A 192 -6.44 -1.95 7.55
N ASP A 193 -6.46 -0.66 7.90
CA ASP A 193 -6.50 -0.23 9.31
C ASP A 193 -7.76 -0.68 10.06
N ILE A 194 -8.94 -0.58 9.43
CA ILE A 194 -10.18 -1.11 10.00
C ILE A 194 -10.06 -2.60 10.24
N CYS A 195 -9.57 -3.35 9.26
CA CYS A 195 -9.39 -4.81 9.37
C CYS A 195 -8.42 -5.18 10.50
N GLN A 196 -7.33 -4.42 10.66
CA GLN A 196 -6.39 -4.65 11.76
C GLN A 196 -7.05 -4.46 13.13
N ARG A 197 -7.84 -3.39 13.29
CA ARG A 197 -8.53 -3.10 14.56
C ARG A 197 -9.70 -4.05 14.83
N ASP A 198 -10.35 -4.53 13.79
CA ASP A 198 -11.42 -5.53 13.88
C ASP A 198 -10.86 -6.89 14.37
N GLY A 199 -9.67 -7.27 13.92
CA GLY A 199 -8.90 -8.38 14.52
C GLY A 199 -9.51 -9.77 14.32
N ARG A 200 -10.50 -9.93 13.42
CA ARG A 200 -11.18 -11.22 13.15
C ARG A 200 -10.40 -12.18 12.24
N PHE A 201 -9.24 -11.78 11.74
CA PHE A 201 -8.36 -12.62 10.92
C PHE A 201 -6.88 -12.23 11.10
N GLY A 202 -5.99 -13.11 10.62
CA GLY A 202 -4.54 -12.91 10.65
C GLY A 202 -3.98 -12.34 9.35
N GLY A 203 -2.73 -12.71 9.05
CA GLY A 203 -2.09 -12.43 7.77
C GLY A 203 -1.70 -10.97 7.54
N VAL A 204 -1.28 -10.66 6.31
CA VAL A 204 -0.78 -9.34 5.94
C VAL A 204 -1.50 -8.73 4.73
N SER A 205 -1.99 -7.50 4.89
CA SER A 205 -2.53 -6.71 3.77
C SER A 205 -1.46 -5.87 3.07
N LEU A 206 -1.53 -5.81 1.75
CA LEU A 206 -0.75 -4.92 0.91
C LEU A 206 -1.68 -3.93 0.21
N CYS A 207 -1.44 -2.63 0.42
CA CYS A 207 -2.16 -1.55 -0.27
C CYS A 207 -1.56 -1.30 -1.66
N ILE A 208 -1.94 -2.14 -2.64
CA ILE A 208 -1.24 -2.25 -3.92
C ILE A 208 -1.83 -1.41 -5.05
N GLY A 209 -3.01 -0.82 -4.88
CA GLY A 209 -3.69 -0.05 -5.92
C GLY A 209 -3.81 -0.83 -7.23
N ALA A 210 -3.25 -0.29 -8.32
CA ALA A 210 -3.37 -0.86 -9.66
C ALA A 210 -2.34 -1.97 -10.01
N SER A 211 -1.71 -2.58 -9.01
CA SER A 211 -0.60 -3.53 -9.25
C SER A 211 -1.05 -4.81 -9.95
N ILE A 212 -2.29 -5.27 -9.72
CA ILE A 212 -2.83 -6.44 -10.41
C ILE A 212 -2.94 -6.16 -11.91
N GLU A 213 -3.42 -4.98 -12.32
CA GLU A 213 -3.50 -4.65 -13.75
C GLU A 213 -2.13 -4.56 -14.42
N PHE A 214 -1.07 -4.22 -13.68
CA PHE A 214 0.30 -4.28 -14.20
C PHE A 214 0.79 -5.73 -14.36
N LEU A 215 0.47 -6.61 -13.41
CA LEU A 215 0.83 -8.04 -13.50
C LEU A 215 0.13 -8.75 -14.65
N THR A 216 -1.13 -8.41 -14.92
CA THR A 216 -1.94 -9.03 -15.97
C THR A 216 -1.73 -8.42 -17.35
N GLY A 217 -0.85 -7.40 -17.46
CA GLY A 217 -0.58 -6.67 -18.70
C GLY A 217 -1.74 -5.77 -19.16
N GLU A 218 -2.79 -5.59 -18.36
CA GLU A 218 -3.90 -4.68 -18.64
C GLU A 218 -3.48 -3.23 -18.64
N LYS A 219 -2.49 -2.89 -17.80
CA LYS A 219 -1.79 -1.61 -17.85
C LYS A 219 -0.35 -1.86 -18.24
N GLN A 220 0.08 -1.20 -19.31
CA GLN A 220 1.49 -1.21 -19.69
C GLN A 220 2.27 -0.26 -18.78
N ARG A 221 3.39 -0.74 -18.24
CA ARG A 221 4.36 0.12 -17.57
C ARG A 221 5.07 1.01 -18.59
N ALA A 222 5.52 2.18 -18.13
CA ALA A 222 6.39 3.01 -18.96
C ALA A 222 7.68 2.24 -19.32
N PRO A 223 8.28 2.44 -20.50
CA PRO A 223 9.56 1.84 -20.85
C PRO A 223 10.64 2.07 -19.78
N ILE A 224 11.58 1.13 -19.62
CA ILE A 224 12.59 1.18 -18.54
C ILE A 224 13.37 2.51 -18.56
N TRP A 225 13.71 3.03 -19.72
CA TRP A 225 14.40 4.32 -19.83
C TRP A 225 13.56 5.48 -19.30
N VAL A 226 12.24 5.49 -19.53
CA VAL A 226 11.28 6.48 -18.99
C VAL A 226 11.17 6.38 -17.47
N GLN A 227 11.13 5.16 -16.94
CA GLN A 227 11.13 4.90 -15.50
C GLN A 227 12.42 5.42 -14.85
N ARG A 228 13.59 5.18 -15.48
CA ARG A 228 14.91 5.61 -14.99
C ARG A 228 15.05 7.13 -14.91
N VAL A 229 14.47 7.87 -15.86
CA VAL A 229 14.43 9.35 -15.81
C VAL A 229 13.28 9.90 -14.96
N SER A 230 12.57 9.06 -14.21
CA SER A 230 11.45 9.45 -13.34
C SER A 230 10.27 10.11 -14.08
N LEU A 231 10.08 9.83 -15.37
CA LEU A 231 9.00 10.36 -16.20
C LEU A 231 7.81 9.40 -16.36
N GLU A 232 7.78 8.33 -15.59
CA GLU A 232 6.67 7.36 -15.63
C GLU A 232 5.31 8.02 -15.34
N TRP A 233 5.28 9.02 -14.47
CA TRP A 233 4.06 9.80 -14.21
C TRP A 233 3.55 10.54 -15.45
N ALA A 234 4.46 11.09 -16.26
CA ALA A 234 4.11 11.82 -17.49
C ALA A 234 3.61 10.84 -18.56
N TYR A 235 4.26 9.69 -18.70
CA TYR A 235 3.78 8.61 -19.56
C TYR A 235 2.38 8.13 -19.18
N ARG A 236 2.12 7.93 -17.87
CA ARG A 236 0.80 7.55 -17.35
C ARG A 236 -0.25 8.65 -17.60
N LEU A 237 0.12 9.91 -17.45
CA LEU A 237 -0.77 11.03 -17.75
C LEU A 237 -1.18 11.06 -19.23
N LEU A 238 -0.25 10.78 -20.15
CA LEU A 238 -0.54 10.72 -21.58
C LEU A 238 -1.44 9.53 -21.96
N THR A 239 -1.31 8.41 -21.26
CA THR A 239 -2.10 7.20 -21.50
C THR A 239 -3.49 7.26 -20.86
N GLU A 240 -3.64 7.87 -19.69
CA GLU A 240 -4.92 7.99 -18.98
C GLU A 240 -5.23 9.44 -18.52
N PRO A 241 -5.29 10.41 -19.45
CA PRO A 241 -5.36 11.83 -19.11
C PRO A 241 -6.60 12.15 -18.28
N ARG A 242 -7.77 11.61 -18.63
CA ARG A 242 -9.04 11.84 -17.91
C ARG A 242 -8.98 11.39 -16.45
N ARG A 243 -8.23 10.32 -16.15
CA ARG A 243 -8.14 9.74 -14.81
C ARG A 243 -7.04 10.41 -13.97
N LEU A 244 -5.91 10.76 -14.59
CA LEU A 244 -4.70 11.12 -13.86
C LEU A 244 -4.35 12.61 -13.87
N TRP A 245 -5.02 13.46 -14.66
CA TRP A 245 -4.71 14.88 -14.75
C TRP A 245 -4.81 15.61 -13.40
N ARG A 246 -5.87 15.36 -12.59
CA ARG A 246 -5.99 15.97 -11.26
C ARG A 246 -4.86 15.52 -10.34
N ARG A 247 -4.50 14.23 -10.40
CA ARG A 247 -3.42 13.65 -9.61
C ARG A 247 -2.09 14.31 -9.92
N TYR A 248 -1.74 14.48 -11.19
CA TYR A 248 -0.42 14.98 -11.57
C TYR A 248 -0.32 16.49 -11.73
N LEU A 249 -1.34 17.16 -12.27
CA LEU A 249 -1.28 18.59 -12.58
C LEU A 249 -1.82 19.48 -11.44
N ILE A 250 -2.74 18.96 -10.61
CA ILE A 250 -3.29 19.73 -9.47
C ILE A 250 -2.61 19.34 -8.17
N ARG A 251 -2.58 18.04 -7.85
CA ARG A 251 -2.03 17.55 -6.58
C ARG A 251 -0.50 17.46 -6.62
N GLY A 252 0.06 16.93 -7.71
CA GLY A 252 1.50 16.77 -7.92
C GLY A 252 2.35 17.99 -7.50
N PRO A 253 2.09 19.22 -8.01
CA PRO A 253 2.91 20.39 -7.70
C PRO A 253 2.96 20.77 -6.21
N ARG A 254 1.96 20.37 -5.42
CA ARG A 254 1.92 20.63 -3.97
C ARG A 254 3.08 19.94 -3.24
N ILE A 255 3.65 18.87 -3.80
CA ILE A 255 4.81 18.21 -3.19
C ILE A 255 6.01 19.13 -3.03
N LEU A 256 6.20 20.11 -3.92
CA LEU A 256 7.30 21.07 -3.81
C LEU A 256 7.09 22.00 -2.63
N LYS A 257 5.84 22.45 -2.42
CA LYS A 257 5.49 23.25 -1.24
C LYS A 257 5.71 22.45 0.05
N ILE A 258 5.20 21.22 0.10
CA ILE A 258 5.39 20.30 1.25
C ILE A 258 6.87 20.06 1.49
N PHE A 259 7.64 19.83 0.43
CA PHE A 259 9.08 19.68 0.51
C PHE A 259 9.72 20.91 1.13
N ILE A 260 9.51 22.11 0.59
CA ILE A 260 10.10 23.35 1.14
C ILE A 260 9.72 23.56 2.61
N GLN A 261 8.44 23.36 2.97
CA GLN A 261 7.94 23.56 4.33
C GLN A 261 8.42 22.48 5.32
N GLY A 262 8.57 21.23 4.87
CA GLY A 262 9.03 20.10 5.68
C GLY A 262 10.53 20.10 6.01
N GLY A 263 11.25 21.19 5.71
CA GLY A 263 12.63 21.41 6.15
C GLY A 263 12.77 22.51 7.21
N VAL A 264 11.67 23.09 7.69
CA VAL A 264 11.65 24.22 8.64
C VAL A 264 11.15 23.78 10.04
N ARG A 265 11.47 22.56 10.47
CA ARG A 265 11.22 22.11 11.84
C ARG A 265 12.43 21.39 12.40
#